data_AF-A0A3Q4I069-F1
#
_entry.id   AF-A0A3Q4I069-F1
#
_cell.length_a   1.000
_cell.length_b   1.000
_cell.length_c   1.000
_cell.angle_alpha   90.00
_cell.angle_beta   90.00
_cell.angle_gamma   90.00
#
_symmetry.space_group_name_H-M   'P 1'
#
loop_
_entity.id
_entity.type
_entity.pdbx_description
1 polymer ?
#
loop_
_entity_poly.entity_id
_entity_poly.type
_entity_poly.pdbx_seq_one_letter_code
_entity_poly.pdbx_strand_id
1 'polypeptide(L)'
;EDGQLMTIGSDGVVRVWDFERINTADSNSDGSRFEMEPNNELVVGRNVCLSSVVRGSSLPHSFVWFAQDSNGAIWKLDLSFTNTSPDPECLFSFHGGMIQGLDVSKKSHLMATTTLDCSVKVFDFLAKRELTTRRFNQGGTALCWAPAKVSQSGGLLVTGFENGVVRLLELYNPQRLQTITGQSPEGDAELRLRQPFKPHDAAVTAVAYERNGEILATGSADCTVFFFTVGENYNPIGFIHVPGPVQALEWSPHSHVSSKPTNTFHLSELPRRSFKFKSIKSRIKV
;
A
#
# COMPACT_ATOMS: atom_id res chain seq x y z
N GLU A 1 1.22 -8.06 39.98
CA GLU A 1 1.05 -7.34 41.26
C GLU A 1 -0.41 -7.24 41.70
N ASP A 2 -1.41 -7.33 40.81
CA ASP A 2 -2.85 -7.29 41.19
C ASP A 2 -3.62 -8.62 41.01
N GLY A 3 -2.94 -9.78 40.87
CA GLY A 3 -3.62 -11.06 40.63
C GLY A 3 -4.36 -11.14 39.28
N GLN A 4 -4.03 -10.26 38.34
CA GLN A 4 -4.64 -10.20 37.01
C GLN A 4 -3.64 -10.60 35.92
N LEU A 5 -4.12 -11.38 34.96
CA LEU A 5 -3.42 -11.72 33.72
C LEU A 5 -4.12 -11.00 32.56
N MET A 6 -3.35 -10.33 31.68
CA MET A 6 -3.91 -9.71 30.47
C MET A 6 -3.48 -10.47 29.23
N THR A 7 -4.39 -10.63 28.29
CA THR A 7 -4.11 -11.18 26.96
C THR A 7 -4.64 -10.26 25.88
N ILE A 8 -3.95 -10.21 24.75
CA ILE A 8 -4.41 -9.55 23.53
C ILE A 8 -4.58 -10.59 22.43
N GLY A 9 -5.55 -10.38 21.55
CA GLY A 9 -5.81 -11.28 20.44
C GLY A 9 -5.79 -10.60 19.08
N SER A 10 -5.54 -11.41 18.05
CA SER A 10 -5.73 -11.00 16.65
C SER A 10 -7.21 -10.79 16.30
N ASP A 11 -8.12 -11.09 17.22
CA ASP A 11 -9.54 -10.72 17.17
C ASP A 11 -9.80 -9.26 17.54
N GLY A 12 -8.76 -8.51 17.94
CA GLY A 12 -8.87 -7.09 18.29
C GLY A 12 -9.31 -6.85 19.73
N VAL A 13 -9.28 -7.87 20.58
CA VAL A 13 -9.79 -7.81 21.95
C VAL A 13 -8.66 -7.90 22.97
N VAL A 14 -8.73 -7.04 23.99
CA VAL A 14 -7.94 -7.13 25.21
C VAL A 14 -8.81 -7.79 26.28
N ARG A 15 -8.30 -8.84 26.92
CA ARG A 15 -9.01 -9.58 27.98
C ARG A 15 -8.20 -9.57 29.27
N VAL A 16 -8.91 -9.47 30.39
CA VAL A 16 -8.34 -9.57 31.74
C VAL A 16 -8.90 -10.81 32.41
N TRP A 17 -8.01 -11.62 32.96
CA TRP A 17 -8.30 -12.88 33.61
C TRP A 17 -7.91 -12.83 35.08
N ASP A 18 -8.64 -13.58 35.90
CA ASP A 18 -8.26 -13.85 37.28
C ASP A 18 -7.11 -14.87 37.31
N PHE A 19 -5.91 -14.40 37.62
CA PHE A 19 -4.72 -15.25 37.64
C PHE A 19 -4.78 -16.29 38.78
N GLU A 20 -5.38 -15.96 39.92
CA GLU A 20 -5.47 -16.88 41.05
C GLU A 20 -6.41 -18.05 40.74
N ARG A 21 -7.53 -17.79 40.04
CA ARG A 21 -8.39 -18.85 39.52
C ARG A 21 -7.68 -19.76 38.51
N ILE A 22 -6.78 -19.21 37.70
CA ILE A 22 -5.97 -20.02 36.77
C ILE A 22 -4.97 -20.87 37.56
N ASN A 23 -4.30 -20.28 38.55
CA ASN A 23 -3.24 -20.93 39.33
C ASN A 23 -3.77 -22.06 40.23
N THR A 24 -5.05 -21.98 40.63
CA THR A 24 -5.72 -22.97 41.50
C THR A 24 -6.58 -23.99 40.73
N ALA A 25 -6.57 -23.95 39.40
CA ALA A 25 -7.35 -24.86 38.57
C ALA A 25 -6.77 -26.29 38.60
N ASP A 26 -7.38 -27.17 39.40
CA ASP A 26 -7.02 -28.59 39.49
C ASP A 26 -7.79 -29.44 38.46
N SER A 27 -7.09 -30.34 37.78
CA SER A 27 -7.64 -31.27 36.78
C SER A 27 -8.30 -32.53 37.37
N ASN A 28 -8.89 -32.42 38.57
CA ASN A 28 -9.38 -33.58 39.35
C ASN A 28 -10.75 -34.12 38.92
N SER A 29 -11.18 -33.84 37.69
CA SER A 29 -12.36 -34.46 37.09
C SER A 29 -11.97 -35.03 35.72
N ASP A 30 -12.65 -36.08 35.27
CA ASP A 30 -12.38 -36.88 34.07
C ASP A 30 -12.23 -36.10 32.74
N GLY A 31 -12.38 -34.77 32.76
CA GLY A 31 -12.13 -33.85 31.65
C GLY A 31 -10.85 -33.03 31.84
N SER A 32 -9.94 -33.13 30.89
CA SER A 32 -8.70 -32.33 30.83
C SER A 32 -8.91 -30.84 30.48
N ARG A 33 -10.10 -30.28 30.74
CA ARG A 33 -10.50 -28.93 30.28
C ARG A 33 -11.04 -28.13 31.45
N PHE A 34 -10.62 -26.88 31.53
CA PHE A 34 -11.07 -25.89 32.51
C PHE A 34 -11.68 -24.71 31.77
N GLU A 35 -12.95 -24.42 32.05
CA GLU A 35 -13.71 -23.33 31.42
C GLU A 35 -13.65 -22.09 32.30
N MET A 36 -13.42 -20.93 31.68
CA MET A 36 -13.30 -19.65 32.36
C MET A 36 -13.76 -18.53 31.44
N GLU A 37 -14.42 -17.54 32.02
CA GLU A 37 -14.74 -16.28 31.36
C GLU A 37 -13.76 -15.18 31.81
N PRO A 38 -13.42 -14.24 30.93
CA PRO A 38 -12.62 -13.09 31.30
C PRO A 38 -13.41 -12.19 32.26
N ASN A 39 -12.71 -11.61 33.24
CA ASN A 39 -13.29 -10.65 34.16
C ASN A 39 -13.69 -9.35 33.46
N ASN A 40 -12.89 -8.95 32.46
CA ASN A 40 -13.16 -7.77 31.64
C ASN A 40 -12.68 -8.01 30.21
N GLU A 41 -13.39 -7.38 29.26
CA GLU A 41 -13.02 -7.37 27.85
C GLU A 41 -13.11 -5.95 27.29
N LEU A 42 -12.14 -5.58 26.46
CA LEU A 42 -12.15 -4.35 25.67
C LEU A 42 -11.97 -4.70 24.20
N VAL A 43 -12.99 -4.42 23.38
CA VAL A 43 -12.91 -4.53 21.93
C VAL A 43 -12.31 -3.23 21.40
N VAL A 44 -11.10 -3.29 20.80
CA VAL A 44 -10.37 -2.09 20.37
C VAL A 44 -11.02 -1.42 19.17
N GLY A 45 -11.57 -2.20 18.26
CA GLY A 45 -12.25 -1.68 17.07
C GLY A 45 -12.61 -2.75 16.07
N ARG A 46 -13.25 -2.35 14.97
CA ARG A 46 -13.58 -3.25 13.86
C ARG A 46 -12.32 -3.53 13.03
N ASN A 47 -12.11 -4.80 12.66
CA ASN A 47 -10.96 -5.25 11.87
C ASN A 47 -9.60 -4.89 12.49
N VAL A 48 -9.51 -4.87 13.81
CA VAL A 48 -8.26 -4.69 14.54
C VAL A 48 -7.65 -6.05 14.81
N CYS A 49 -6.36 -6.22 14.54
CA CYS A 49 -5.63 -7.45 14.78
C CYS A 49 -4.44 -7.15 15.71
N LEU A 50 -4.65 -7.19 17.02
CA LEU A 50 -3.60 -6.79 17.97
C LEU A 50 -2.41 -7.73 17.89
N SER A 51 -1.21 -7.13 17.95
CA SER A 51 0.06 -7.85 17.84
C SER A 51 1.01 -7.56 19.00
N SER A 52 0.89 -6.39 19.61
CA SER A 52 1.70 -5.97 20.76
C SER A 52 0.94 -4.93 21.58
N VAL A 53 1.18 -4.92 22.89
CA VAL A 53 0.65 -3.92 23.81
C VAL A 53 1.74 -3.57 24.83
N VAL A 54 1.88 -2.29 25.13
CA VAL A 54 2.88 -1.77 26.07
C VAL A 54 2.24 -0.75 27.00
N ARG A 55 2.69 -0.71 28.25
CA ARG A 55 2.19 0.26 29.22
C ARG A 55 2.76 1.64 28.89
N GLY A 56 1.89 2.65 28.87
CA GLY A 56 2.28 4.01 28.48
C GLY A 56 3.03 4.79 29.58
N SER A 57 2.87 4.40 30.84
CA SER A 57 3.56 5.01 31.97
C SER A 57 3.90 3.96 33.03
N SER A 58 5.06 4.10 33.65
CA SER A 58 5.47 3.30 34.83
C SER A 58 4.91 3.86 36.14
N LEU A 59 4.20 5.00 36.10
CA LEU A 59 3.59 5.57 37.29
C LEU A 59 2.52 4.61 37.86
N PRO A 60 2.49 4.44 39.19
CA PRO A 60 1.41 3.71 39.84
C PRO A 60 0.06 4.36 39.51
N HIS A 61 -0.97 3.54 39.30
CA HIS A 61 -2.32 3.94 38.88
C HIS A 61 -2.46 4.56 37.48
N SER A 62 -1.45 4.47 36.62
CA SER A 62 -1.65 4.73 35.19
C SER A 62 -2.22 3.49 34.49
N PHE A 63 -3.37 3.67 33.85
CA PHE A 63 -4.07 2.66 33.05
C PHE A 63 -3.97 2.94 31.55
N VAL A 64 -3.08 3.84 31.14
CA VAL A 64 -2.87 4.15 29.71
C VAL A 64 -1.93 3.11 29.11
N TRP A 65 -2.38 2.49 28.02
CA TRP A 65 -1.62 1.52 27.24
C TRP A 65 -1.56 1.93 25.77
N PHE A 66 -0.51 1.51 25.08
CA PHE A 66 -0.39 1.64 23.64
C PHE A 66 -0.38 0.26 23.02
N ALA A 67 -1.21 0.06 21.99
CA ALA A 67 -1.30 -1.20 21.29
C ALA A 67 -1.00 -1.01 19.80
N GLN A 68 -0.26 -1.95 19.22
CA GLN A 68 0.02 -2.00 17.79
C GLN A 68 -0.76 -3.16 17.18
N ASP A 69 -1.46 -2.89 16.08
CA ASP A 69 -2.09 -3.92 15.27
C ASP A 69 -1.25 -4.30 14.04
N SER A 70 -1.54 -5.46 13.47
CA SER A 70 -0.88 -5.93 12.25
C SER A 70 -1.27 -5.16 10.98
N ASN A 71 -2.29 -4.30 11.07
CA ASN A 71 -2.76 -3.45 9.97
C ASN A 71 -2.03 -2.09 9.94
N GLY A 72 -1.05 -1.88 10.83
CA GLY A 72 -0.21 -0.70 10.87
C GLY A 72 -0.77 0.43 11.73
N ALA A 73 -1.82 0.20 12.52
CA ALA A 73 -2.36 1.21 13.42
C ALA A 73 -1.76 1.13 14.83
N ILE A 74 -1.61 2.30 15.43
CA ILE A 74 -1.19 2.49 16.82
C ILE A 74 -2.37 3.06 17.59
N TRP A 75 -2.77 2.34 18.63
CA TRP A 75 -3.92 2.63 19.46
C TRP A 75 -3.47 3.07 20.84
N LYS A 76 -4.22 3.99 21.44
CA LYS A 76 -4.15 4.33 22.85
C LYS A 76 -5.40 3.79 23.54
N LEU A 77 -5.17 3.04 24.60
CA LEU A 77 -6.18 2.31 25.35
C LEU A 77 -6.18 2.79 26.80
N ASP A 78 -7.36 2.83 27.41
CA ASP A 78 -7.51 2.93 28.87
C ASP A 78 -7.98 1.56 29.38
N LEU A 79 -7.10 0.88 30.12
CA LEU A 79 -7.37 -0.45 30.69
C LEU A 79 -7.72 -0.38 32.18
N SER A 80 -8.37 0.72 32.62
CA SER A 80 -8.92 0.83 33.98
C SER A 80 -10.22 0.06 34.17
N PHE A 81 -10.94 -0.22 33.07
CA PHE A 81 -12.26 -0.87 33.05
C PHE A 81 -13.28 -0.19 33.97
N THR A 82 -13.17 1.14 34.11
CA THR A 82 -14.19 1.94 34.79
C THR A 82 -15.29 2.31 33.81
N ASN A 83 -16.52 2.55 34.30
CA ASN A 83 -17.63 3.01 33.44
C ASN A 83 -17.39 4.38 32.78
N THR A 84 -16.30 5.06 33.15
CA THR A 84 -15.88 6.36 32.64
C THR A 84 -14.64 6.29 31.76
N SER A 85 -14.13 5.08 31.46
CA SER A 85 -12.95 4.93 30.59
C SER A 85 -13.28 5.43 29.17
N PRO A 86 -12.41 6.22 28.54
CA PRO A 86 -12.59 6.64 27.16
C PRO A 86 -12.50 5.45 26.20
N ASP A 87 -13.18 5.57 25.05
CA ASP A 87 -13.06 4.61 23.97
C ASP A 87 -11.61 4.54 23.44
N PRO A 88 -11.20 3.38 22.88
CA PRO A 88 -9.93 3.23 22.19
C PRO A 88 -9.69 4.32 21.13
N GLU A 89 -8.53 4.98 21.21
CA GLU A 89 -8.16 6.07 20.31
C GLU A 89 -7.10 5.59 19.30
N CYS A 90 -7.41 5.60 18.01
CA CYS A 90 -6.41 5.34 16.96
C CYS A 90 -5.54 6.59 16.77
N LEU A 91 -4.31 6.56 17.27
CA LEU A 91 -3.38 7.70 17.18
C LEU A 91 -2.76 7.84 15.80
N PHE A 92 -2.35 6.72 15.21
CA PHE A 92 -1.66 6.69 13.92
C PHE A 92 -2.12 5.50 13.09
N SER A 93 -2.14 5.67 11.77
CA SER A 93 -2.41 4.60 10.80
C SER A 93 -1.38 4.61 9.69
N PHE A 94 -0.55 3.58 9.67
CA PHE A 94 0.47 3.35 8.65
C PHE A 94 0.03 2.23 7.71
N HIS A 95 0.95 1.80 6.84
CA HIS A 95 0.74 0.59 6.04
C HIS A 95 0.89 -0.67 6.88
N GLY A 96 0.01 -1.65 6.65
CA GLY A 96 -0.02 -2.96 7.32
C GLY A 96 0.91 -4.00 6.70
N GLY A 97 2.16 -3.64 6.38
CA GLY A 97 3.11 -4.57 5.78
C GLY A 97 4.20 -3.93 4.93
N MET A 98 4.84 -4.75 4.09
CA MET A 98 5.93 -4.32 3.21
C MET A 98 5.44 -3.35 2.13
N ILE A 99 6.17 -2.25 1.92
CA ILE A 99 5.95 -1.35 0.80
C ILE A 99 6.31 -2.07 -0.50
N GLN A 100 5.33 -2.25 -1.39
CA GLN A 100 5.52 -2.94 -2.67
C GLN A 100 5.90 -1.98 -3.79
N GLY A 101 5.39 -0.75 -3.75
CA GLY A 101 5.73 0.29 -4.71
C GLY A 101 5.86 1.65 -4.02
N LEU A 102 6.82 2.43 -4.48
CA LEU A 102 7.09 3.78 -4.02
C LEU A 102 7.59 4.62 -5.19
N ASP A 103 7.06 5.84 -5.34
CA ASP A 103 7.61 6.81 -6.26
C ASP A 103 7.40 8.25 -5.75
N VAL A 104 8.27 9.15 -6.20
CA VAL A 104 8.28 10.57 -5.81
C VAL A 104 7.96 11.42 -7.03
N SER A 105 7.01 12.33 -6.87
CA SER A 105 6.64 13.30 -7.90
C SER A 105 7.85 14.12 -8.32
N LYS A 106 8.07 14.25 -9.63
CA LYS A 106 9.13 15.12 -10.17
C LYS A 106 8.77 16.60 -10.14
N LYS A 107 7.52 16.94 -9.81
CA LYS A 107 7.00 18.32 -9.79
C LYS A 107 6.76 18.89 -8.40
N SER A 108 6.72 18.05 -7.38
CA SER A 108 6.30 18.45 -6.04
C SER A 108 6.93 17.60 -4.95
N HIS A 109 6.81 18.02 -3.69
CA HIS A 109 7.22 17.25 -2.51
C HIS A 109 6.27 16.11 -2.16
N LEU A 110 5.68 15.48 -3.17
CA LEU A 110 4.74 14.39 -2.99
C LEU A 110 5.41 13.06 -3.24
N MET A 111 5.13 12.11 -2.37
CA MET A 111 5.50 10.72 -2.50
C MET A 111 4.23 9.88 -2.46
N ALA A 112 4.18 8.81 -3.23
CA ALA A 112 3.10 7.84 -3.16
C ALA A 112 3.67 6.45 -2.87
N THR A 113 2.92 5.66 -2.11
CA THR A 113 3.26 4.28 -1.75
C THR A 113 2.06 3.38 -1.93
N THR A 114 2.31 2.09 -2.16
CA THR A 114 1.28 1.06 -2.27
C THR A 114 1.74 -0.24 -1.63
N THR A 115 0.80 -1.01 -1.08
CA THR A 115 1.10 -2.28 -0.41
C THR A 115 0.02 -3.34 -0.60
N LEU A 116 0.28 -4.54 -0.08
CA LEU A 116 -0.68 -5.64 -0.06
C LEU A 116 -1.83 -5.43 0.94
N ASP A 117 -1.77 -4.42 1.82
CA ASP A 117 -2.89 -3.98 2.66
C ASP A 117 -4.04 -3.30 1.89
N CYS A 118 -3.98 -3.39 0.55
CA CYS A 118 -4.91 -2.84 -0.42
C CYS A 118 -5.00 -1.30 -0.41
N SER A 119 -4.05 -0.60 0.20
CA SER A 119 -4.04 0.86 0.24
C SER A 119 -2.96 1.48 -0.66
N VAL A 120 -3.33 2.61 -1.25
CA VAL A 120 -2.41 3.56 -1.90
C VAL A 120 -2.45 4.83 -1.07
N LYS A 121 -1.29 5.25 -0.56
CA LYS A 121 -1.13 6.46 0.26
C LYS A 121 -0.32 7.50 -0.49
N VAL A 122 -0.67 8.78 -0.32
CA VAL A 122 0.11 9.91 -0.81
C VAL A 122 0.49 10.78 0.37
N PHE A 123 1.76 11.15 0.44
CA PHE A 123 2.34 11.96 1.50
C PHE A 123 2.91 13.25 0.93
N ASP A 124 2.76 14.33 1.70
CA ASP A 124 3.57 15.52 1.55
C ASP A 124 4.70 15.44 2.57
N PHE A 125 5.90 15.10 2.10
CA PHE A 125 7.04 14.90 3.00
C PHE A 125 7.64 16.23 3.47
N LEU A 126 7.34 17.36 2.81
CA LEU A 126 7.73 18.68 3.30
C LEU A 126 6.82 19.09 4.48
N ALA A 127 5.51 18.89 4.33
CA ALA A 127 4.54 19.12 5.39
C ALA A 127 4.52 18.01 6.46
N LYS A 128 5.27 16.92 6.24
CA LYS A 128 5.34 15.73 7.11
C LYS A 128 3.96 15.15 7.45
N ARG A 129 3.04 15.16 6.48
CA ARG A 129 1.69 14.60 6.66
C ARG A 129 1.30 13.67 5.53
N GLU A 130 0.46 12.70 5.86
CA GLU A 130 -0.34 12.00 4.87
C GLU A 130 -1.34 13.00 4.26
N LEU A 131 -1.40 13.06 2.93
CA LEU A 131 -2.40 13.86 2.23
C LEU A 131 -3.69 13.10 1.98
N THR A 132 -3.58 11.83 1.58
CA THR A 132 -4.74 11.00 1.28
C THR A 132 -4.38 9.52 1.26
N THR A 133 -5.36 8.68 1.60
CA THR A 133 -5.35 7.23 1.46
C THR A 133 -6.52 6.81 0.59
N ARG A 134 -6.27 5.91 -0.38
CA ARG A 134 -7.34 5.19 -1.08
C ARG A 134 -7.17 3.69 -0.90
N ARG A 135 -8.24 3.02 -0.45
CA ARG A 135 -8.31 1.57 -0.35
C ARG A 135 -8.98 0.96 -1.59
N PHE A 136 -8.50 -0.20 -1.97
CA PHE A 136 -9.02 -1.03 -3.05
C PHE A 136 -9.39 -2.41 -2.49
N ASN A 137 -9.90 -3.28 -3.36
CA ASN A 137 -10.21 -4.67 -3.04
C ASN A 137 -9.02 -5.63 -3.27
N GLN A 138 -7.90 -5.12 -3.78
CA GLN A 138 -6.70 -5.91 -4.09
C GLN A 138 -5.45 -5.16 -3.63
N GLY A 139 -4.42 -5.94 -3.27
CA GLY A 139 -3.09 -5.45 -2.95
C GLY A 139 -2.41 -4.78 -4.14
N GLY A 140 -1.81 -3.61 -3.91
CA GLY A 140 -1.01 -2.94 -4.91
C GLY A 140 0.43 -3.44 -4.92
N THR A 141 1.01 -3.57 -6.11
CA THR A 141 2.28 -4.27 -6.36
C THR A 141 3.28 -3.46 -7.17
N ALA A 142 2.84 -2.41 -7.87
CA ALA A 142 3.72 -1.50 -8.60
C ALA A 142 3.11 -0.08 -8.59
N LEU A 143 3.95 0.96 -8.58
CA LEU A 143 3.50 2.34 -8.54
C LEU A 143 4.47 3.28 -9.27
N CYS A 144 3.93 4.25 -10.02
CA CYS A 144 4.72 5.29 -10.67
C CYS A 144 3.91 6.57 -10.88
N TRP A 145 4.52 7.73 -10.61
CA TRP A 145 4.00 9.03 -11.00
C TRP A 145 4.17 9.24 -12.51
N ALA A 146 3.12 9.73 -13.15
CA ALA A 146 3.21 10.10 -14.55
C ALA A 146 4.21 11.27 -14.73
N PRO A 147 5.03 11.25 -15.80
CA PRO A 147 5.97 12.31 -16.06
C PRO A 147 5.27 13.62 -16.41
N ALA A 148 6.01 14.72 -16.31
CA ALA A 148 5.51 16.08 -16.54
C ALA A 148 4.77 16.27 -17.87
N LYS A 149 5.21 15.58 -18.93
CA LYS A 149 4.62 15.62 -20.28
C LYS A 149 3.23 14.98 -20.35
N VAL A 150 2.96 14.02 -19.48
CA VAL A 150 1.68 13.27 -19.43
C VAL A 150 0.69 13.96 -18.50
N SER A 151 1.17 14.43 -17.35
CA SER A 151 0.35 15.14 -16.37
C SER A 151 0.96 16.51 -16.10
N GLN A 152 0.37 17.53 -16.72
CA GLN A 152 0.83 18.89 -16.51
C GLN A 152 0.57 19.36 -15.07
N SER A 153 -0.53 18.91 -14.46
CA SER A 153 -0.83 19.12 -13.04
C SER A 153 0.11 18.35 -12.10
N GLY A 154 0.75 17.28 -12.57
CA GLY A 154 1.61 16.41 -11.76
C GLY A 154 0.85 15.52 -10.77
N GLY A 155 -0.47 15.37 -10.96
CA GLY A 155 -1.36 14.62 -10.08
C GLY A 155 -1.68 13.19 -10.54
N LEU A 156 -1.16 12.73 -11.68
CA LEU A 156 -1.50 11.40 -12.21
C LEU A 156 -0.53 10.32 -11.72
N LEU A 157 -1.09 9.23 -11.21
CA LEU A 157 -0.41 8.02 -10.73
C LEU A 157 -0.87 6.80 -11.53
N VAL A 158 0.04 5.86 -11.73
CA VAL A 158 -0.26 4.51 -12.21
C VAL A 158 0.00 3.55 -11.05
N THR A 159 -0.95 2.66 -10.79
CA THR A 159 -0.81 1.61 -9.79
C THR A 159 -1.17 0.27 -10.39
N GLY A 160 -0.24 -0.67 -10.32
CA GLY A 160 -0.46 -2.09 -10.65
C GLY A 160 -0.87 -2.89 -9.43
N PHE A 161 -1.68 -3.92 -9.62
CA PHE A 161 -2.25 -4.75 -8.57
C PHE A 161 -1.92 -6.24 -8.75
N GLU A 162 -2.07 -7.01 -7.67
CA GLU A 162 -1.76 -8.44 -7.61
C GLU A 162 -2.57 -9.32 -8.57
N ASN A 163 -3.72 -8.83 -9.03
CA ASN A 163 -4.62 -9.55 -9.94
C ASN A 163 -4.45 -9.13 -11.41
N GLY A 164 -3.37 -8.42 -11.73
CA GLY A 164 -3.06 -7.96 -13.09
C GLY A 164 -3.79 -6.70 -13.54
N VAL A 165 -4.63 -6.10 -12.68
CA VAL A 165 -5.27 -4.82 -12.96
C VAL A 165 -4.26 -3.68 -12.80
N VAL A 166 -4.39 -2.67 -13.66
CA VAL A 166 -3.70 -1.39 -13.56
C VAL A 166 -4.75 -0.28 -13.44
N ARG A 167 -4.52 0.67 -12.54
CA ARG A 167 -5.38 1.83 -12.33
C ARG A 167 -4.60 3.12 -12.51
N LEU A 168 -5.17 4.03 -13.29
CA LEU A 168 -4.78 5.42 -13.35
C LEU A 168 -5.53 6.19 -12.28
N LEU A 169 -4.81 6.81 -11.36
CA LEU A 169 -5.37 7.56 -10.24
C LEU A 169 -4.96 9.03 -10.37
N GLU A 170 -5.91 9.93 -10.25
CA GLU A 170 -5.66 11.37 -10.29
C GLU A 170 -5.84 11.98 -8.90
N LEU A 171 -4.81 12.66 -8.42
CA LEU A 171 -4.82 13.38 -7.16
C LEU A 171 -5.57 14.71 -7.33
N TYR A 172 -6.73 14.81 -6.70
CA TYR A 172 -7.46 16.05 -6.56
C TYR A 172 -7.14 16.66 -5.19
N ASN A 173 -6.62 17.89 -5.19
CA ASN A 173 -6.37 18.64 -3.96
C ASN A 173 -7.05 20.02 -4.02
N PRO A 174 -8.22 20.19 -3.39
CA PRO A 174 -8.96 21.45 -3.44
C PRO A 174 -8.21 22.60 -2.77
N GLN A 175 -7.36 22.32 -1.77
CA GLN A 175 -6.58 23.34 -1.04
C GLN A 175 -5.52 23.99 -1.93
N ARG A 176 -5.00 23.28 -2.96
CA ARG A 176 -4.07 23.85 -3.95
C ARG A 176 -4.76 24.68 -5.05
N LEU A 177 -6.07 24.53 -5.22
CA LEU A 177 -6.86 25.34 -6.17
C LEU A 177 -7.21 26.73 -5.58
N GLN A 178 -7.04 26.92 -4.27
CA GLN A 178 -7.37 28.17 -3.56
C GLN A 178 -6.57 29.39 -4.01
N THR A 179 -5.38 29.22 -4.61
CA THR A 179 -4.55 30.35 -5.05
C THR A 179 -5.20 31.17 -6.17
N ILE A 180 -6.30 30.68 -6.77
CA ILE A 180 -6.93 31.31 -7.95
C ILE A 180 -8.32 31.91 -7.66
N THR A 181 -9.10 31.41 -6.69
CA THR A 181 -10.54 31.74 -6.62
C THR A 181 -11.07 32.29 -5.28
N GLY A 182 -10.24 32.42 -4.23
CA GLY A 182 -10.62 33.15 -3.01
C GLY A 182 -11.79 32.57 -2.19
N GLN A 183 -12.27 31.37 -2.52
CA GLN A 183 -13.29 30.64 -1.76
C GLN A 183 -12.68 29.33 -1.25
N SER A 184 -12.88 29.04 0.04
CA SER A 184 -12.37 27.83 0.71
C SER A 184 -13.25 26.62 0.37
N PRO A 185 -12.79 25.64 -0.42
CA PRO A 185 -13.51 24.39 -0.53
C PRO A 185 -13.20 23.60 0.74
N GLU A 186 -14.23 23.28 1.50
CA GLU A 186 -14.16 22.27 2.56
C GLU A 186 -13.96 20.90 1.88
N GLY A 187 -12.77 20.31 2.04
CA GLY A 187 -12.48 19.00 1.48
C GLY A 187 -11.00 18.62 1.61
N ASP A 188 -10.76 17.37 1.99
CA ASP A 188 -9.43 16.77 1.98
C ASP A 188 -8.99 16.38 0.57
N ALA A 189 -7.68 16.19 0.38
CA ALA A 189 -7.18 15.67 -0.89
C ALA A 189 -7.68 14.24 -1.10
N GLU A 190 -7.92 13.86 -2.35
CA GLU A 190 -8.40 12.53 -2.69
C GLU A 190 -7.77 12.00 -3.97
N LEU A 191 -7.51 10.69 -4.01
CA LEU A 191 -7.20 9.98 -5.24
C LEU A 191 -8.49 9.58 -5.92
N ARG A 192 -8.72 10.03 -7.16
CA ARG A 192 -9.87 9.64 -8.00
C ARG A 192 -9.44 8.62 -9.05
N LEU A 193 -10.26 7.60 -9.31
CA LEU A 193 -10.00 6.66 -10.38
C LEU A 193 -10.30 7.34 -11.70
N ARG A 194 -9.30 7.47 -12.56
CA ARG A 194 -9.45 8.00 -13.90
C ARG A 194 -9.78 6.89 -14.90
N GLN A 195 -9.01 5.79 -14.86
CA GLN A 195 -9.20 4.67 -15.78
C GLN A 195 -8.67 3.37 -15.16
N PRO A 196 -9.44 2.28 -15.21
CA PRO A 196 -8.95 0.93 -14.96
C PRO A 196 -8.70 0.15 -16.28
N PHE A 197 -7.72 -0.74 -16.29
CA PHE A 197 -7.56 -1.75 -17.34
C PHE A 197 -6.93 -3.02 -16.77
N LYS A 198 -7.20 -4.19 -17.40
CA LYS A 198 -6.66 -5.49 -17.00
C LYS A 198 -5.78 -6.09 -18.12
N PRO A 199 -4.51 -5.65 -18.23
CA PRO A 199 -3.58 -6.16 -19.24
C PRO A 199 -3.01 -7.54 -18.94
N HIS A 200 -3.10 -7.99 -17.68
CA HIS A 200 -2.36 -9.14 -17.18
C HIS A 200 -3.27 -10.10 -16.41
N ASP A 201 -2.88 -11.37 -16.38
CA ASP A 201 -3.56 -12.45 -15.64
C ASP A 201 -2.91 -12.76 -14.29
N ALA A 202 -1.76 -12.15 -14.01
CA ALA A 202 -1.06 -12.21 -12.73
C ALA A 202 -0.55 -10.83 -12.30
N ALA A 203 0.06 -10.77 -11.11
CA ALA A 203 0.50 -9.54 -10.47
C ALA A 203 1.32 -8.62 -11.40
N VAL A 204 0.94 -7.35 -11.45
CA VAL A 204 1.70 -6.32 -12.16
C VAL A 204 2.93 -5.98 -11.32
N THR A 205 4.10 -6.32 -11.81
CA THR A 205 5.37 -6.19 -11.08
C THR A 205 6.14 -4.94 -11.44
N ALA A 206 5.84 -4.32 -12.59
CA ALA A 206 6.53 -3.13 -13.05
C ALA A 206 5.63 -2.27 -13.92
N VAL A 207 5.80 -0.95 -13.81
CA VAL A 207 5.17 0.05 -14.67
C VAL A 207 6.20 1.09 -15.06
N ALA A 208 6.26 1.49 -16.32
CA ALA A 208 7.26 2.43 -16.80
C ALA A 208 6.76 3.28 -17.97
N TYR A 209 6.80 4.59 -17.81
CA TYR A 209 6.57 5.53 -18.91
C TYR A 209 7.80 5.64 -19.81
N GLU A 210 7.55 5.67 -21.11
CA GLU A 210 8.53 6.10 -22.08
C GLU A 210 8.83 7.59 -21.89
N ARG A 211 10.05 8.04 -22.19
CA ARG A 211 10.54 9.38 -21.84
C ARG A 211 9.67 10.52 -22.38
N ASN A 212 9.07 10.36 -23.56
CA ASN A 212 8.19 11.37 -24.13
C ASN A 212 6.78 11.31 -23.54
N GLY A 213 6.49 10.27 -22.78
CA GLY A 213 5.20 10.06 -22.17
C GLY A 213 4.16 9.54 -23.15
N GLU A 214 4.56 9.14 -24.37
CA GLU A 214 3.64 8.65 -25.40
C GLU A 214 3.23 7.19 -25.19
N ILE A 215 4.06 6.44 -24.45
CA ILE A 215 3.86 5.00 -24.22
C ILE A 215 3.99 4.69 -22.73
N LEU A 216 3.08 3.87 -22.20
CA LEU A 216 3.22 3.20 -20.92
C LEU A 216 3.47 1.71 -21.17
N ALA A 217 4.47 1.15 -20.49
CA ALA A 217 4.67 -0.30 -20.42
C ALA A 217 4.31 -0.83 -19.03
N THR A 218 3.67 -1.99 -19.00
CA THR A 218 3.34 -2.72 -17.77
C THR A 218 3.90 -4.14 -17.90
N GLY A 219 4.54 -4.63 -16.83
CA GLY A 219 5.15 -5.95 -16.78
C GLY A 219 4.52 -6.77 -15.68
N SER A 220 4.41 -8.08 -15.90
CA SER A 220 3.73 -8.97 -14.96
C SER A 220 4.48 -10.28 -14.69
N ALA A 221 4.09 -10.90 -13.59
CA ALA A 221 4.44 -12.28 -13.26
C ALA A 221 3.89 -13.30 -14.28
N ASP A 222 2.94 -12.93 -15.12
CA ASP A 222 2.40 -13.77 -16.21
C ASP A 222 3.35 -13.92 -17.42
N CYS A 223 4.58 -13.44 -17.30
CA CYS A 223 5.61 -13.46 -18.34
C CYS A 223 5.26 -12.60 -19.56
N THR A 224 4.47 -11.53 -19.40
CA THR A 224 4.17 -10.58 -20.47
C THR A 224 4.57 -9.15 -20.12
N VAL A 225 4.85 -8.37 -21.18
CA VAL A 225 4.93 -6.91 -21.12
C VAL A 225 3.88 -6.33 -22.05
N PHE A 226 2.95 -5.54 -21.51
CA PHE A 226 1.85 -4.91 -22.23
C PHE A 226 2.16 -3.42 -22.46
N PHE A 227 1.75 -2.89 -23.61
CA PHE A 227 2.00 -1.51 -23.99
C PHE A 227 0.69 -0.75 -24.24
N PHE A 228 0.68 0.51 -23.85
CA PHE A 228 -0.43 1.44 -24.05
C PHE A 228 0.06 2.71 -24.73
N THR A 229 -0.72 3.24 -25.67
CA THR A 229 -0.57 4.65 -26.07
C THR A 229 -1.16 5.53 -24.98
N VAL A 230 -0.48 6.64 -24.72
CA VAL A 230 -0.85 7.59 -23.68
C VAL A 230 -1.46 8.82 -24.33
N GLY A 231 -2.70 9.13 -23.94
CA GLY A 231 -3.43 10.33 -24.34
C GLY A 231 -4.43 10.73 -23.26
N GLU A 232 -5.59 11.23 -23.67
CA GLU A 232 -6.72 11.44 -22.74
C GLU A 232 -7.16 10.13 -22.08
N ASN A 233 -7.16 9.06 -22.87
CA ASN A 233 -7.32 7.68 -22.40
C ASN A 233 -6.10 6.87 -22.79
N TYR A 234 -5.81 5.82 -22.01
CA TYR A 234 -4.73 4.89 -22.29
C TYR A 234 -5.30 3.77 -23.12
N ASN A 235 -4.83 3.64 -24.36
CA ASN A 235 -5.36 2.66 -25.30
C ASN A 235 -4.37 1.51 -25.48
N PRO A 236 -4.84 0.25 -25.44
CA PRO A 236 -3.96 -0.91 -25.60
C PRO A 236 -3.32 -0.91 -26.99
N ILE A 237 -2.03 -1.22 -27.05
CA ILE A 237 -1.32 -1.46 -28.31
C ILE A 237 -1.15 -2.96 -28.54
N GLY A 238 -0.81 -3.70 -27.48
CA GLY A 238 -0.55 -5.13 -27.52
C GLY A 238 0.52 -5.51 -26.50
N PHE A 239 0.94 -6.77 -26.53
CA PHE A 239 1.92 -7.31 -25.59
C PHE A 239 2.97 -8.17 -26.27
N ILE A 240 4.03 -8.45 -25.53
CA ILE A 240 5.03 -9.44 -25.89
C ILE A 240 5.18 -10.45 -24.75
N HIS A 241 5.54 -11.68 -25.11
CA HIS A 241 5.99 -12.68 -24.15
C HIS A 241 7.49 -12.51 -23.87
N VAL A 242 7.86 -12.75 -22.61
CA VAL A 242 9.24 -12.82 -22.15
C VAL A 242 9.50 -14.19 -21.50
N PRO A 243 10.77 -14.64 -21.38
CA PRO A 243 11.08 -16.00 -20.93
C PRO A 243 10.74 -16.31 -19.47
N GLY A 244 10.29 -15.32 -18.69
CA GLY A 244 9.96 -15.49 -17.28
C GLY A 244 9.29 -14.25 -16.69
N PRO A 245 8.90 -14.31 -15.41
CA PRO A 245 8.22 -13.22 -14.70
C PRO A 245 8.99 -11.91 -14.80
N VAL A 246 8.32 -10.85 -15.24
CA VAL A 246 8.93 -9.51 -15.29
C VAL A 246 9.21 -9.05 -13.86
N GLN A 247 10.40 -8.51 -13.61
CA GLN A 247 10.76 -7.98 -12.27
C GLN A 247 10.99 -6.47 -12.28
N ALA A 248 11.41 -5.92 -13.42
CA ALA A 248 11.65 -4.50 -13.59
C ALA A 248 11.58 -4.12 -15.06
N LEU A 249 11.17 -2.86 -15.33
CA LEU A 249 11.12 -2.27 -16.66
C LEU A 249 11.90 -0.95 -16.67
N GLU A 250 12.76 -0.77 -17.67
CA GLU A 250 13.46 0.49 -17.90
C GLU A 250 13.48 0.82 -19.39
N TRP A 251 13.14 2.06 -19.74
CA TRP A 251 13.28 2.54 -21.11
C TRP A 251 14.72 3.01 -21.38
N SER A 252 15.29 2.60 -22.51
CA SER A 252 16.67 2.99 -22.86
C SER A 252 16.79 4.51 -23.12
N PRO A 253 17.90 5.15 -22.71
CA PRO A 253 18.15 6.55 -23.02
C PRO A 253 18.48 6.75 -24.50
N HIS A 254 18.19 7.94 -25.04
CA HIS A 254 18.36 8.26 -26.47
C HIS A 254 19.82 8.16 -26.97
N SER A 255 20.82 8.23 -26.09
CA SER A 255 22.24 8.11 -26.47
C SER A 255 22.65 6.71 -26.96
N HIS A 256 21.79 5.70 -26.81
CA HIS A 256 22.03 4.32 -27.28
C HIS A 256 21.70 4.07 -28.76
N VAL A 257 21.43 5.12 -29.54
CA VAL A 257 21.12 5.02 -30.98
C VAL A 257 22.38 5.02 -31.86
N SER A 258 23.57 5.34 -31.31
CA SER A 258 24.82 5.50 -32.08
C SER A 258 25.98 4.58 -31.63
N SER A 259 25.70 3.32 -31.28
CA SER A 259 26.71 2.27 -31.39
C SER A 259 26.30 1.36 -32.53
N LYS A 260 27.19 1.19 -33.52
CA LYS A 260 27.13 0.36 -34.74
C LYS A 260 26.18 -0.86 -34.67
N PRO A 261 25.65 -1.38 -35.80
CA PRO A 261 24.80 -2.57 -35.82
C PRO A 261 25.64 -3.80 -35.44
N THR A 262 25.94 -3.97 -34.17
CA THR A 262 26.45 -5.22 -33.62
C THR A 262 25.23 -6.10 -33.42
N ASN A 263 25.15 -7.13 -34.27
CA ASN A 263 24.33 -8.34 -34.18
C ASN A 263 23.12 -8.23 -33.26
N THR A 264 21.93 -8.21 -33.87
CA THR A 264 20.66 -8.56 -33.25
C THR A 264 20.86 -9.68 -32.23
N PHE A 265 20.80 -9.37 -30.94
CA PHE A 265 20.95 -10.39 -29.90
C PHE A 265 19.68 -11.24 -29.89
N HIS A 266 19.85 -12.53 -30.18
CA HIS A 266 18.83 -13.55 -29.91
C HIS A 266 18.53 -13.59 -28.41
N LEU A 267 17.24 -13.53 -28.07
CA LEU A 267 16.68 -13.52 -26.71
C LEU A 267 16.77 -14.91 -26.04
N SER A 268 17.90 -15.60 -26.12
CA SER A 268 18.06 -16.96 -25.58
C SER A 268 19.22 -17.17 -24.61
N GLU A 269 20.08 -16.18 -24.31
CA GLU A 269 21.27 -16.42 -23.46
C GLU A 269 21.62 -15.35 -22.42
N LEU A 270 20.65 -14.59 -21.91
CA LEU A 270 20.93 -13.66 -20.79
C LEU A 270 20.26 -14.09 -19.48
N PRO A 271 21.01 -14.45 -18.44
CA PRO A 271 20.51 -14.49 -17.07
C PRO A 271 20.46 -13.05 -16.53
N ARG A 272 19.53 -12.22 -17.00
CA ARG A 272 19.30 -10.88 -16.45
C ARG A 272 17.81 -10.56 -16.32
N ARG A 273 17.42 -10.20 -15.09
CA ARG A 273 16.06 -9.99 -14.59
C ARG A 273 15.46 -8.60 -14.91
N SER A 274 16.09 -7.81 -15.78
CA SER A 274 15.63 -6.48 -16.16
C SER A 274 15.59 -6.34 -17.68
N PHE A 275 14.45 -5.87 -18.20
CA PHE A 275 14.26 -5.67 -19.63
C PHE A 275 14.43 -4.21 -20.00
N LYS A 276 15.29 -3.95 -20.99
CA LYS A 276 15.50 -2.61 -21.57
C LYS A 276 14.84 -2.52 -22.94
N PHE A 277 13.96 -1.54 -23.10
CA PHE A 277 13.22 -1.34 -24.35
C PHE A 277 13.80 -0.15 -25.14
N LYS A 278 14.03 -0.37 -26.44
CA LYS A 278 14.21 0.70 -27.44
C LYS A 278 12.84 1.02 -28.05
N SER A 279 12.64 2.24 -28.57
CA SER A 279 11.38 2.69 -29.18
C SER A 279 10.74 1.61 -30.07
N ILE A 280 9.51 1.18 -29.75
CA ILE A 280 8.89 -0.07 -30.24
C ILE A 280 7.96 0.19 -31.43
N LYS A 281 8.23 1.19 -32.28
CA LYS A 281 7.30 1.53 -33.39
C LYS A 281 7.10 0.42 -34.44
N SER A 282 7.80 -0.73 -34.40
CA SER A 282 7.73 -1.76 -35.44
C SER A 282 7.57 -3.23 -35.00
N ARG A 283 7.26 -3.54 -33.72
CA ARG A 283 7.32 -4.95 -33.23
C ARG A 283 6.11 -5.47 -32.45
N ILE A 284 5.00 -4.75 -32.44
CA ILE A 284 3.80 -5.19 -31.72
C ILE A 284 2.92 -5.99 -32.68
N LYS A 285 2.60 -7.24 -32.33
CA LYS A 285 1.58 -8.03 -33.04
C LYS A 285 0.21 -7.46 -32.64
N VAL A 286 -0.54 -6.98 -33.64
CA VAL A 286 -1.96 -6.61 -33.53
C VAL A 286 -2.79 -7.88 -33.43
#